data_AF-A0AAV5SK11-F1
#
_entry.id   AF-A0AAV5SK11-F1
#
_cell.length_a   1.000
_cell.length_b   1.000
_cell.length_c   1.000
_cell.angle_alpha   90.00
_cell.angle_beta   90.00
_cell.angle_gamma   90.00
#
_symmetry.space_group_name_H-M   'P 1'
#
loop_
_entity.id
_entity.type
_entity.pdbx_description
1 polymer ?
#
loop_
_entity_poly.entity_id
_entity_poly.type
_entity_poly.pdbx_seq_one_letter_code
_entity_poly.pdbx_strand_id
1 'polypeptide(L)'
;MTQLHSFSFIKKLQNHFANITETSAVLRFQLMNKELEIEEQRTLTITMFPYFGATVIILSLFMLFTLVDFPLYRSQHIESFFGVLSPGMAVWTAVGFLWWAGYEFSNILAIVPFLTVTIGIDDAFLILAGWRHSTKGASLEQRMGESVAASRASVTVTAVTDVLCFAIGLFSNMPVVRLFCIYTTVALFILFLYQMTFFCGIVCVLGKRQIAIEKSRESENT
;
A
#
# COMPACT_ATOMS: atom_id res chain seq x y z
N MET A 1 -32.38 33.43 7.13
CA MET A 1 -31.78 34.78 6.95
C MET A 1 -30.36 34.90 7.52
N THR A 2 -29.73 33.80 7.95
CA THR A 2 -28.44 33.78 8.69
C THR A 2 -27.22 33.43 7.82
N GLN A 3 -27.42 32.81 6.66
CA GLN A 3 -26.35 32.44 5.72
C GLN A 3 -25.79 33.63 4.91
N LEU A 4 -26.63 34.63 4.61
CA LEU A 4 -26.23 35.86 3.88
C LEU A 4 -25.32 36.79 4.70
N HIS A 5 -25.47 36.79 6.03
CA HIS A 5 -24.64 37.60 6.93
C HIS A 5 -23.24 36.99 7.13
N SER A 6 -23.12 35.66 7.10
CA SER A 6 -21.83 34.96 7.14
C SER A 6 -21.01 35.25 5.87
N PHE A 7 -21.64 35.20 4.70
CA PHE A 7 -20.97 35.49 3.43
C PHE A 7 -20.49 36.95 3.31
N SER A 8 -21.29 37.92 3.79
CA SER A 8 -20.89 39.33 3.78
C SER A 8 -19.79 39.63 4.80
N PHE A 9 -19.78 38.92 5.95
CA PHE A 9 -18.73 38.99 6.95
C PHE A 9 -17.41 38.40 6.43
N ILE A 10 -17.45 37.20 5.83
CA ILE A 10 -16.28 36.55 5.22
C ILE A 10 -15.69 37.43 4.11
N LYS A 11 -16.52 38.04 3.27
CA LYS A 11 -16.05 38.92 2.18
C LYS A 11 -15.44 40.22 2.72
N LYS A 12 -15.99 40.78 3.81
CA LYS A 12 -15.38 41.91 4.51
C LYS A 12 -14.06 41.52 5.17
N LEU A 13 -13.96 40.34 5.76
CA LEU A 13 -12.75 39.82 6.35
C LEU A 13 -11.68 39.62 5.28
N GLN A 14 -12.01 38.98 4.16
CA GLN A 14 -11.11 38.79 3.01
C GLN A 14 -10.63 40.13 2.45
N ASN A 15 -11.51 41.13 2.28
CA ASN A 15 -11.10 42.45 1.83
C ASN A 15 -10.24 43.20 2.84
N HIS A 16 -10.50 43.03 4.15
CA HIS A 16 -9.68 43.65 5.20
C HIS A 16 -8.29 43.00 5.26
N PHE A 17 -8.21 41.67 5.18
CA PHE A 17 -6.96 40.95 5.09
C PHE A 17 -6.21 41.25 3.79
N ALA A 18 -6.90 41.39 2.65
CA ALA A 18 -6.28 41.81 1.39
C ALA A 18 -5.65 43.22 1.49
N ASN A 19 -6.34 44.15 2.16
CA ASN A 19 -5.84 45.51 2.37
C ASN A 19 -4.64 45.54 3.36
N ILE A 20 -4.65 44.67 4.38
CA ILE A 20 -3.53 44.47 5.33
C ILE A 20 -2.36 43.70 4.67
N THR A 21 -2.64 42.88 3.66
CA THR A 21 -1.65 42.11 2.89
C THR A 21 -0.78 43.04 2.04
N GLU A 22 -1.33 44.16 1.55
CA GLU A 22 -0.51 45.20 0.89
C GLU A 22 0.39 45.96 1.88
N THR A 23 -0.03 46.10 3.14
CA THR A 23 0.70 46.88 4.16
C THR A 23 1.73 46.07 4.94
N SER A 24 1.62 44.74 5.00
CA SER A 24 2.48 43.87 5.82
C SER A 24 3.23 42.83 4.99
N ALA A 25 4.56 43.02 4.87
CA ALA A 25 5.45 42.11 4.14
C ALA A 25 5.42 40.67 4.69
N VAL A 26 5.21 40.51 6.00
CA VAL A 26 5.18 39.20 6.68
C VAL A 26 3.96 38.36 6.30
N LEU A 27 2.77 38.98 6.22
CA LEU A 27 1.54 38.25 5.89
C LEU A 27 1.52 37.85 4.41
N ARG A 28 2.04 38.73 3.55
CA ARG A 28 2.24 38.46 2.12
C ARG A 28 3.26 37.35 1.89
N PHE A 29 4.34 37.31 2.67
CA PHE A 29 5.34 36.23 2.65
C PHE A 29 4.74 34.89 3.09
N GLN A 30 3.96 34.85 4.17
CA GLN A 30 3.32 33.60 4.62
C GLN A 30 2.25 33.07 3.65
N LEU A 31 1.45 33.97 3.05
CA LEU A 31 0.46 33.58 2.02
C LEU A 31 1.14 33.08 0.75
N MET A 32 2.17 33.77 0.26
CA MET A 32 2.98 33.29 -0.86
C MET A 32 3.64 31.95 -0.55
N ASN A 33 4.17 31.76 0.65
CA ASN A 33 4.79 30.50 1.04
C ASN A 33 3.79 29.34 1.02
N LYS A 34 2.56 29.56 1.50
CA LYS A 34 1.50 28.54 1.46
C LYS A 34 1.02 28.23 0.03
N GLU A 35 0.90 29.24 -0.83
CA GLU A 35 0.56 29.00 -2.24
C GLU A 35 1.69 28.30 -3.00
N LEU A 36 2.95 28.64 -2.72
CA LEU A 36 4.11 27.93 -3.26
C LEU A 36 4.17 26.48 -2.78
N GLU A 37 3.92 26.22 -1.50
CA GLU A 37 3.87 24.86 -0.95
C GLU A 37 2.76 24.00 -1.61
N ILE A 38 1.60 24.59 -1.91
CA ILE A 38 0.48 23.92 -2.59
C ILE A 38 0.78 23.70 -4.09
N GLU A 39 1.45 24.64 -4.76
CA GLU A 39 1.81 24.51 -6.17
C GLU A 39 2.96 23.52 -6.38
N GLU A 40 3.96 23.52 -5.48
CA GLU A 40 5.00 22.50 -5.41
C GLU A 40 4.39 21.12 -5.09
N GLN A 41 3.42 21.05 -4.16
CA GLN A 41 2.65 19.85 -3.86
C GLN A 41 1.95 19.30 -5.09
N ARG A 42 1.28 20.15 -5.84
CA ARG A 42 0.54 19.77 -7.05
C ARG A 42 1.49 19.27 -8.12
N THR A 43 2.61 19.98 -8.32
CA THR A 43 3.62 19.62 -9.31
C THR A 43 4.24 18.26 -8.99
N LEU A 44 4.69 18.05 -7.76
CA LEU A 44 5.29 16.77 -7.32
C LEU A 44 4.29 15.62 -7.41
N THR A 45 3.03 15.85 -7.01
CA THR A 45 1.98 14.82 -7.08
C THR A 45 1.68 14.44 -8.53
N ILE A 46 1.54 15.42 -9.42
CA ILE A 46 1.29 15.19 -10.86
C ILE A 46 2.49 14.47 -11.50
N THR A 47 3.72 14.81 -11.10
CA THR A 47 4.91 14.13 -11.60
C THR A 47 5.04 12.71 -11.07
N MET A 48 4.73 12.44 -9.79
CA MET A 48 4.83 11.10 -9.17
C MET A 48 3.75 10.13 -9.63
N PHE A 49 2.54 10.61 -9.93
CA PHE A 49 1.40 9.77 -10.32
C PHE A 49 1.68 8.82 -11.51
N PRO A 50 2.27 9.26 -12.64
CA PRO A 50 2.62 8.36 -13.73
C PRO A 50 3.71 7.34 -13.36
N TYR A 51 4.69 7.72 -12.53
CA TYR A 51 5.71 6.77 -12.05
C TYR A 51 5.11 5.71 -11.13
N PHE A 52 4.20 6.10 -10.23
CA PHE A 52 3.45 5.15 -9.40
C PHE A 52 2.66 4.18 -10.28
N GLY A 53 1.88 4.69 -11.25
CA GLY A 53 1.15 3.84 -12.20
C GLY A 53 2.07 2.89 -12.97
N ALA A 54 3.20 3.39 -13.49
CA ALA A 54 4.17 2.58 -14.20
C ALA A 54 4.75 1.46 -13.33
N THR A 55 5.09 1.76 -12.07
CA THR A 55 5.65 0.75 -11.15
C THR A 55 4.65 -0.34 -10.80
N VAL A 56 3.39 0.01 -10.52
CA VAL A 56 2.33 -0.96 -10.28
C VAL A 56 2.13 -1.83 -11.52
N ILE A 57 2.11 -1.25 -12.72
CA ILE A 57 1.97 -2.00 -13.98
C ILE A 57 3.16 -2.95 -14.18
N ILE A 58 4.39 -2.46 -14.04
CA ILE A 58 5.61 -3.26 -14.24
C ILE A 58 5.65 -4.42 -13.24
N LEU A 59 5.42 -4.16 -11.94
CA LEU A 59 5.41 -5.19 -10.91
C LEU A 59 4.27 -6.19 -11.10
N SER A 60 3.08 -5.72 -11.49
CA SER A 60 1.94 -6.60 -11.81
C SER A 60 2.22 -7.49 -13.02
N LEU A 61 2.82 -6.94 -14.08
CA LEU A 61 3.19 -7.71 -15.27
C LEU A 61 4.30 -8.71 -14.96
N PHE A 62 5.30 -8.32 -14.17
CA PHE A 62 6.35 -9.21 -13.71
C PHE A 62 5.80 -10.36 -12.86
N MET A 63 4.90 -10.05 -11.93
CA MET A 63 4.20 -11.03 -11.11
C MET A 63 3.39 -11.98 -11.99
N LEU A 64 2.56 -11.44 -12.89
CA LEU A 64 1.77 -12.25 -13.83
C LEU A 64 2.66 -13.18 -14.65
N PHE A 65 3.71 -12.65 -15.27
CA PHE A 65 4.63 -13.43 -16.11
C PHE A 65 5.32 -14.56 -15.33
N THR A 66 5.75 -14.28 -14.09
CA THR A 66 6.46 -15.27 -13.27
C THR A 66 5.54 -16.38 -12.74
N LEU A 67 4.23 -16.09 -12.62
CA LEU A 67 3.19 -17.01 -12.13
C LEU A 67 2.44 -17.73 -13.24
N VAL A 68 2.66 -17.39 -14.52
CA VAL A 68 2.18 -18.17 -15.65
C VAL A 68 3.00 -19.46 -15.75
N ASP A 69 2.40 -20.57 -15.34
CA ASP A 69 2.92 -21.92 -15.60
C ASP A 69 2.09 -22.60 -16.68
N PHE A 70 2.76 -23.26 -17.63
CA PHE A 70 2.11 -24.18 -18.57
C PHE A 70 2.16 -25.60 -18.01
N PRO A 71 1.04 -26.36 -18.00
CA PRO A 71 -0.29 -26.05 -18.56
C PRO A 71 -1.14 -25.04 -17.75
N LEU A 72 -1.93 -24.21 -18.45
CA LEU A 72 -2.70 -23.06 -17.92
C LEU A 72 -3.63 -23.36 -16.73
N TYR A 73 -4.05 -24.60 -16.51
CA TYR A 73 -4.86 -24.95 -15.34
C TYR A 73 -4.07 -24.82 -14.01
N ARG A 74 -2.74 -24.83 -14.10
CA ARG A 74 -1.82 -24.61 -12.97
C ARG A 74 -1.55 -23.12 -12.74
N SER A 75 -2.00 -22.25 -13.65
CA SER A 75 -1.65 -20.84 -13.67
C SER A 75 -2.32 -20.06 -12.55
N GLN A 76 -1.54 -19.26 -11.84
CA GLN A 76 -1.93 -18.57 -10.60
C GLN A 76 -2.31 -17.10 -10.86
N HIS A 77 -3.07 -16.84 -11.91
CA HIS A 77 -3.41 -15.46 -12.33
C HIS A 77 -4.30 -14.73 -11.31
N ILE A 78 -5.19 -15.46 -10.63
CA ILE A 78 -6.12 -14.88 -9.65
C ILE A 78 -5.33 -14.48 -8.40
N GLU A 79 -4.40 -15.32 -7.97
CA GLU A 79 -3.47 -15.06 -6.88
C GLU A 79 -2.65 -13.81 -7.15
N SER A 80 -2.12 -13.65 -8.37
CA SER A 80 -1.38 -12.45 -8.76
C SER A 80 -2.22 -11.17 -8.64
N PHE A 81 -3.48 -11.20 -9.10
CA PHE A 81 -4.39 -10.06 -8.97
C PHE A 81 -4.61 -9.66 -7.51
N PHE A 82 -4.90 -10.63 -6.65
CA PHE A 82 -5.10 -10.36 -5.22
C PHE A 82 -3.81 -9.98 -4.49
N GLY A 83 -2.65 -10.43 -5.00
CA GLY A 83 -1.33 -10.06 -4.50
C GLY A 83 -1.01 -8.57 -4.71
N VAL A 84 -1.52 -7.96 -5.78
CA VAL A 84 -1.41 -6.52 -6.04
C VAL A 84 -2.52 -5.73 -5.33
N LEU A 85 -3.73 -6.31 -5.24
CA LEU A 85 -4.87 -5.66 -4.60
C LEU A 85 -4.69 -5.53 -3.08
N SER A 86 -4.16 -6.54 -2.41
CA SER A 86 -3.96 -6.58 -0.95
C SER A 86 -3.16 -5.37 -0.43
N PRO A 87 -1.96 -5.05 -0.97
CA PRO A 87 -1.20 -3.88 -0.56
C PRO A 87 -1.92 -2.55 -0.82
N GLY A 88 -2.65 -2.44 -1.95
CA GLY A 88 -3.43 -1.25 -2.26
C GLY A 88 -4.54 -1.00 -1.22
N MET A 89 -5.24 -2.05 -0.80
CA MET A 89 -6.24 -1.94 0.27
C MET A 89 -5.61 -1.59 1.62
N ALA A 90 -4.41 -2.10 1.91
CA ALA A 90 -3.69 -1.78 3.13
C ALA A 90 -3.32 -0.30 3.20
N VAL A 91 -2.79 0.27 2.11
CA VAL A 91 -2.51 1.71 1.99
C VAL A 91 -3.78 2.52 2.21
N TRP A 92 -4.88 2.16 1.55
CA TRP A 92 -6.15 2.89 1.69
C TRP A 92 -6.66 2.88 3.14
N THR A 93 -6.56 1.72 3.80
CA THR A 93 -6.97 1.55 5.20
C THR A 93 -6.07 2.35 6.14
N ALA A 94 -4.75 2.35 5.92
CA ALA A 94 -3.78 3.07 6.73
C ALA A 94 -3.94 4.58 6.63
N VAL A 95 -4.08 5.11 5.41
CA VAL A 95 -4.33 6.54 5.18
C VAL A 95 -5.65 6.95 5.82
N GLY A 96 -6.71 6.15 5.66
CA GLY A 96 -8.01 6.40 6.27
C GLY A 96 -7.95 6.40 7.81
N PHE A 97 -7.24 5.44 8.40
CA PHE A 97 -7.06 5.35 9.86
C PHE A 97 -6.28 6.56 10.42
N LEU A 98 -5.19 6.96 9.76
CA LEU A 98 -4.37 8.09 10.20
C LEU A 98 -5.08 9.43 10.03
N TRP A 99 -5.86 9.57 8.95
CA TRP A 99 -6.70 10.75 8.76
C TRP A 99 -7.77 10.84 9.86
N TRP A 100 -8.39 9.71 10.23
CA TRP A 100 -9.32 9.66 11.37
C TRP A 100 -8.64 9.98 12.70
N ALA A 101 -7.38 9.58 12.89
CA ALA A 101 -6.57 9.91 14.07
C ALA A 101 -6.09 11.38 14.11
N GLY A 102 -6.40 12.18 13.09
CA GLY A 102 -6.10 13.63 13.07
C GLY A 102 -4.71 13.99 12.55
N TYR A 103 -4.01 13.07 11.89
CA TYR A 103 -2.73 13.39 11.23
C TYR A 103 -2.97 14.09 9.89
N GLU A 104 -2.21 15.16 9.65
CA GLU A 104 -2.27 15.93 8.41
C GLU A 104 -1.49 15.24 7.29
N PHE A 105 -2.04 15.28 6.08
CA PHE A 105 -1.36 14.76 4.89
C PHE A 105 -0.31 15.77 4.39
N SER A 106 0.95 15.33 4.29
CA SER A 106 2.09 16.11 3.79
C SER A 106 2.61 15.55 2.46
N ASN A 107 3.28 16.39 1.66
CA ASN A 107 3.83 16.06 0.34
C ASN A 107 4.78 14.86 0.37
N ILE A 108 5.59 14.75 1.42
CA ILE A 108 6.52 13.62 1.60
C ILE A 108 5.78 12.28 1.66
N LEU A 109 4.51 12.26 2.06
CA LEU A 109 3.71 11.04 2.20
C LEU A 109 3.26 10.47 0.86
N ALA A 110 3.41 11.20 -0.25
CA ALA A 110 3.11 10.69 -1.59
C ALA A 110 3.97 9.46 -1.97
N ILE A 111 5.11 9.25 -1.30
CA ILE A 111 5.96 8.06 -1.51
C ILE A 111 5.51 6.83 -0.69
N VAL A 112 4.71 7.01 0.35
CA VAL A 112 4.28 5.91 1.25
C VAL A 112 3.46 4.84 0.49
N PRO A 113 2.48 5.20 -0.36
CA PRO A 113 1.77 4.22 -1.19
C PRO A 113 2.70 3.43 -2.10
N PHE A 114 3.70 4.09 -2.69
CA PHE A 114 4.66 3.44 -3.56
C PHE A 114 5.49 2.40 -2.79
N LEU A 115 6.08 2.82 -1.67
CA LEU A 115 6.87 1.94 -0.80
C LEU A 115 6.07 0.73 -0.31
N THR A 116 4.84 0.97 0.16
CA THR A 116 3.98 -0.09 0.74
C THR A 116 3.54 -1.09 -0.33
N VAL A 117 3.20 -0.63 -1.54
CA VAL A 117 2.81 -1.53 -2.63
C VAL A 117 3.99 -2.37 -3.10
N THR A 118 5.19 -1.79 -3.21
CA THR A 118 6.40 -2.55 -3.59
C THR A 118 6.70 -3.65 -2.58
N ILE A 119 6.76 -3.34 -1.29
CA ILE A 119 7.01 -4.33 -0.23
C ILE A 119 5.91 -5.41 -0.24
N GLY A 120 4.66 -5.00 -0.38
CA GLY A 120 3.53 -5.94 -0.38
C GLY A 120 3.51 -6.90 -1.57
N ILE A 121 3.95 -6.46 -2.75
CA ILE A 121 4.09 -7.33 -3.93
C ILE A 121 5.25 -8.32 -3.72
N ASP A 122 6.36 -7.90 -3.13
CA ASP A 122 7.49 -8.77 -2.80
C ASP A 122 7.07 -9.88 -1.83
N ASP A 123 6.34 -9.54 -0.77
CA ASP A 123 5.79 -10.49 0.20
C ASP A 123 4.79 -11.47 -0.45
N ALA A 124 3.94 -10.97 -1.35
CA ALA A 124 2.98 -11.80 -2.08
C ALA A 124 3.70 -12.80 -3.00
N PHE A 125 4.76 -12.36 -3.67
CA PHE A 125 5.57 -13.20 -4.51
C PHE A 125 6.28 -14.29 -3.70
N LEU A 126 6.82 -13.96 -2.53
CA LEU A 126 7.50 -14.92 -1.65
C LEU A 126 6.56 -16.02 -1.14
N ILE A 127 5.33 -15.67 -0.76
CA ILE A 127 4.29 -16.62 -0.34
C ILE A 127 3.93 -17.57 -1.50
N LEU A 128 3.77 -17.04 -2.71
CA LEU A 128 3.45 -17.85 -3.88
C LEU A 128 4.61 -18.75 -4.32
N ALA A 129 5.85 -18.26 -4.21
CA ALA A 129 7.04 -19.06 -4.45
C ALA A 129 7.13 -20.25 -3.48
N GLY A 130 6.83 -20.03 -2.19
CA GLY A 130 6.71 -21.10 -1.20
C GLY A 130 5.66 -22.15 -1.56
N TRP A 131 4.52 -21.71 -2.09
CA TRP A 131 3.48 -22.63 -2.57
C TRP A 131 3.96 -23.48 -3.75
N ARG A 132 4.66 -22.88 -4.73
CA ARG A 132 5.20 -23.61 -5.88
C ARG A 132 6.30 -24.59 -5.50
N HIS A 133 7.07 -24.30 -4.46
CA HIS A 133 8.14 -25.18 -3.95
C HIS A 133 7.63 -26.32 -3.05
N SER A 134 6.36 -26.30 -2.63
CA SER A 134 5.77 -27.37 -1.81
C SER A 134 5.79 -28.74 -2.49
N THR A 135 5.86 -29.79 -1.68
CA THR A 135 5.95 -31.19 -2.15
C THR A 135 4.72 -31.57 -2.99
N LYS A 136 4.91 -31.83 -4.29
CA LYS A 136 3.83 -32.26 -5.19
C LYS A 136 3.36 -33.67 -4.81
N GLY A 137 2.04 -33.90 -4.74
CA GLY A 137 1.44 -35.20 -4.38
C GLY A 137 1.20 -35.44 -2.89
N ALA A 138 1.68 -34.57 -2.00
CA ALA A 138 1.32 -34.61 -0.58
C ALA A 138 -0.12 -34.10 -0.34
N SER A 139 -0.69 -34.42 0.83
CA SER A 139 -2.02 -33.92 1.20
C SER A 139 -2.04 -32.39 1.20
N LEU A 140 -3.21 -31.81 0.91
CA LEU A 140 -3.40 -30.36 0.92
C LEU A 140 -2.88 -29.72 2.23
N GLU A 141 -3.19 -30.34 3.36
CA GLU A 141 -2.79 -29.88 4.68
C GLU A 141 -1.27 -29.86 4.85
N GLN A 142 -0.58 -30.89 4.35
CA GLN A 142 0.87 -30.97 4.39
C GLN A 142 1.51 -29.93 3.48
N ARG A 143 1.03 -29.78 2.23
CA ARG A 143 1.56 -28.78 1.28
C ARG A 143 1.35 -27.35 1.77
N MET A 144 0.18 -27.09 2.35
CA MET A 144 -0.11 -25.81 2.99
C MET A 144 0.79 -25.58 4.20
N GLY A 145 0.96 -26.59 5.07
CA GLY A 145 1.84 -26.50 6.24
C GLY A 145 3.28 -26.19 5.87
N GLU A 146 3.84 -26.90 4.87
CA GLU A 146 5.20 -26.69 4.37
C GLU A 146 5.37 -25.30 3.74
N SER A 147 4.44 -24.92 2.86
CA SER A 147 4.47 -23.60 2.21
C SER A 147 4.37 -22.46 3.22
N VAL A 148 3.43 -22.58 4.17
CA VAL A 148 3.22 -21.60 5.25
C VAL A 148 4.45 -21.51 6.15
N ALA A 149 5.02 -22.64 6.57
CA ALA A 149 6.17 -22.66 7.47
C ALA A 149 7.41 -22.00 6.85
N ALA A 150 7.69 -22.26 5.57
CA ALA A 150 8.88 -21.72 4.91
C ALA A 150 8.70 -20.26 4.46
N SER A 151 7.66 -19.96 3.68
CA SER A 151 7.52 -18.64 3.06
C SER A 151 6.98 -17.58 4.03
N ARG A 152 6.02 -17.93 4.90
CA ARG A 152 5.39 -16.95 5.79
C ARG A 152 6.25 -16.62 7.00
N ALA A 153 7.12 -17.53 7.44
CA ALA A 153 8.13 -17.20 8.45
C ALA A 153 9.05 -16.08 7.93
N SER A 154 9.50 -16.17 6.68
CA SER A 154 10.33 -15.13 6.06
C SER A 154 9.61 -13.79 5.95
N VAL A 155 8.36 -13.77 5.46
CA VAL A 155 7.55 -12.54 5.39
C VAL A 155 7.36 -11.90 6.77
N THR A 156 7.16 -12.71 7.81
CA THR A 156 7.03 -12.19 9.18
C THR A 156 8.30 -11.49 9.65
N VAL A 157 9.46 -12.08 9.38
CA VAL A 157 10.75 -11.49 9.74
C VAL A 157 10.96 -10.18 8.99
N THR A 158 10.68 -10.12 7.69
CA THR A 158 10.77 -8.89 6.89
C THR A 158 9.83 -7.81 7.44
N ALA A 159 8.55 -8.13 7.63
CA ALA A 159 7.56 -7.17 8.12
C ALA A 159 7.89 -6.63 9.52
N VAL A 160 8.32 -7.50 10.45
CA VAL A 160 8.76 -7.06 11.78
C VAL A 160 9.96 -6.15 11.68
N THR A 161 10.93 -6.49 10.83
CA THR A 161 12.12 -5.66 10.62
C THR A 161 11.77 -4.30 10.04
N ASP A 162 10.89 -4.25 9.03
CA ASP A 162 10.47 -2.98 8.42
C ASP A 162 9.73 -2.10 9.42
N VAL A 163 8.75 -2.66 10.14
CA VAL A 163 7.99 -1.95 11.17
C VAL A 163 8.94 -1.40 12.25
N LEU A 164 9.92 -2.18 12.69
CA LEU A 164 10.92 -1.72 13.67
C LEU A 164 11.83 -0.63 13.10
N CYS A 165 12.31 -0.77 11.86
CA CYS A 165 13.12 0.23 11.18
C CYS A 165 12.39 1.58 11.08
N PHE A 166 11.13 1.58 10.65
CA PHE A 166 10.34 2.81 10.59
C PHE A 166 9.93 3.33 11.96
N ALA A 167 9.68 2.44 12.94
CA ALA A 167 9.43 2.83 14.32
C ALA A 167 10.64 3.55 14.95
N ILE A 168 11.88 3.10 14.67
CA ILE A 168 13.10 3.81 15.12
C ILE A 168 13.17 5.21 14.48
N GLY A 169 12.72 5.35 13.24
CA GLY A 169 12.64 6.64 12.54
C GLY A 169 11.75 7.68 13.24
N LEU A 170 10.84 7.26 14.13
CA LEU A 170 10.02 8.15 14.96
C LEU A 170 10.85 8.98 15.93
N PHE A 171 12.05 8.52 16.31
CA PHE A 171 12.95 9.27 17.18
C PHE A 171 13.73 10.38 16.46
N SER A 172 13.64 10.47 15.12
CA SER A 172 14.32 11.50 14.33
C SER A 172 13.95 12.91 14.81
N ASN A 173 14.88 13.86 14.82
CA ASN A 173 14.60 15.24 15.24
C ASN A 173 13.79 16.04 14.22
N MET A 174 13.69 15.58 12.97
CA MET A 174 12.95 16.28 11.91
C MET A 174 11.47 15.89 11.90
N PRO A 175 10.53 16.85 12.06
CA PRO A 175 9.10 16.55 12.13
C PRO A 175 8.55 15.92 10.85
N VAL A 176 9.08 16.30 9.70
CA VAL A 176 8.71 15.73 8.39
C VAL A 176 9.04 14.24 8.32
N VAL A 177 10.20 13.84 8.86
CA VAL A 177 10.63 12.44 8.89
C VAL A 177 9.80 11.65 9.90
N ARG A 178 9.48 12.22 11.07
CA ARG A 178 8.58 11.58 12.04
C ARG A 178 7.23 11.27 11.43
N LEU A 179 6.62 12.25 10.74
CA LEU A 179 5.33 12.07 10.08
C LEU A 179 5.39 10.95 9.03
N PHE A 180 6.40 10.96 8.17
CA PHE A 180 6.64 9.88 7.21
C PHE A 180 6.76 8.51 7.88
N CYS A 181 7.55 8.41 8.95
CA CYS A 181 7.73 7.18 9.70
C CYS A 181 6.44 6.69 10.38
N ILE A 182 5.59 7.58 10.92
CA ILE A 182 4.27 7.21 11.48
C ILE A 182 3.41 6.58 10.38
N TYR A 183 3.29 7.26 9.23
CA TYR A 183 2.48 6.79 8.11
C TYR A 183 2.95 5.44 7.59
N THR A 184 4.26 5.30 7.36
CA THR A 184 4.83 4.04 6.86
C THR A 184 4.71 2.91 7.88
N THR A 185 4.97 3.16 9.18
CA THR A 185 4.86 2.13 10.22
C THR A 185 3.45 1.57 10.29
N VAL A 186 2.42 2.42 10.29
CA VAL A 186 1.02 2.01 10.32
C VAL A 186 0.62 1.30 9.02
N ALA A 187 1.06 1.81 7.86
CA ALA A 187 0.80 1.19 6.57
C ALA A 187 1.40 -0.22 6.47
N LEU A 188 2.64 -0.41 6.90
CA LEU A 188 3.31 -1.71 6.89
C LEU A 188 2.73 -2.67 7.92
N PHE A 189 2.29 -2.18 9.08
CA PHE A 189 1.59 -3.00 10.06
C PHE A 189 0.26 -3.53 9.52
N ILE A 190 -0.54 -2.67 8.88
CA ILE A 190 -1.81 -3.08 8.26
C ILE A 190 -1.54 -4.00 7.05
N LEU A 191 -0.51 -3.70 6.24
CA LEU A 191 -0.07 -4.55 5.14
C LEU A 191 0.24 -5.96 5.63
N PHE A 192 1.02 -6.09 6.69
CA PHE A 192 1.34 -7.37 7.30
C PHE A 192 0.08 -8.15 7.72
N LEU A 193 -0.89 -7.48 8.33
CA LEU A 193 -2.16 -8.11 8.71
C LEU A 193 -2.94 -8.61 7.48
N TYR A 194 -3.05 -7.80 6.44
CA TYR A 194 -3.73 -8.20 5.20
C TYR A 194 -3.00 -9.33 4.48
N GLN A 195 -1.67 -9.31 4.50
CA GLN A 195 -0.86 -10.35 3.88
C GLN A 195 -1.01 -11.70 4.60
N MET A 196 -1.01 -11.68 5.93
CA MET A 196 -1.14 -12.89 6.74
C MET A 196 -2.55 -13.47 6.79
N THR A 197 -3.58 -12.62 6.69
CA THR A 197 -4.99 -13.05 6.82
C THR A 197 -5.67 -13.15 5.47
N PHE A 198 -5.84 -12.03 4.78
CA PHE A 198 -6.59 -11.93 3.53
C PHE A 198 -5.88 -12.63 2.37
N PHE A 199 -4.64 -12.24 2.07
CA PHE A 199 -3.90 -12.80 0.93
C PHE A 199 -3.61 -14.29 1.15
N CYS A 200 -3.12 -14.66 2.33
CA CYS A 200 -2.92 -16.07 2.67
C CYS A 200 -4.22 -16.88 2.55
N GLY A 201 -5.35 -16.36 3.02
CA GLY A 201 -6.66 -17.02 2.89
C GLY A 201 -7.04 -17.28 1.44
N ILE A 202 -6.78 -16.32 0.55
CA ILE A 202 -7.02 -16.48 -0.89
C ILE A 202 -6.13 -17.56 -1.49
N VAL A 203 -4.82 -17.54 -1.20
CA VAL A 203 -3.87 -18.57 -1.67
C VAL A 203 -4.30 -19.96 -1.18
N CYS A 204 -4.77 -20.06 0.07
CA CYS A 204 -5.28 -21.31 0.63
C CYS A 204 -6.47 -21.83 -0.18
N VAL A 205 -7.49 -20.99 -0.41
CA VAL A 205 -8.72 -21.37 -1.12
C VAL A 205 -8.44 -21.74 -2.58
N LEU A 206 -7.62 -20.94 -3.26
CA LEU A 206 -7.25 -21.20 -4.66
C LEU A 206 -6.37 -22.45 -4.78
N GLY A 207 -5.47 -22.68 -3.83
CA GLY A 207 -4.70 -23.91 -3.71
C GLY A 207 -5.58 -25.15 -3.55
N LYS A 208 -6.63 -25.10 -2.72
CA LYS A 208 -7.61 -26.22 -2.62
C LYS A 208 -8.27 -26.51 -3.97
N ARG A 209 -8.69 -25.46 -4.67
CA ARG A 209 -9.33 -25.58 -5.99
C ARG A 209 -8.38 -26.20 -7.02
N GLN A 210 -7.11 -25.81 -7.01
CA GLN A 210 -6.09 -26.33 -7.91
C GLN A 210 -5.86 -27.83 -7.71
N ILE A 211 -5.74 -28.29 -6.46
CA ILE A 211 -5.56 -29.72 -6.14
C ILE A 211 -6.80 -30.54 -6.52
N ALA A 212 -8.01 -30.00 -6.32
CA ALA A 212 -9.24 -30.69 -6.72
C ALA A 212 -9.30 -30.92 -8.23
N ILE A 213 -8.91 -29.92 -9.04
CA ILE A 213 -8.85 -30.01 -10.50
C ILE A 213 -7.78 -31.03 -10.94
N GLU A 214 -6.61 -31.03 -10.29
CA GLU A 214 -5.53 -31.98 -10.57
C GLU A 214 -6.00 -33.43 -10.35
N LYS A 215 -6.68 -33.70 -9.23
CA LYS A 215 -7.23 -35.03 -8.91
C LYS A 215 -8.31 -35.50 -9.89
N SER A 216 -9.22 -34.62 -10.33
CA SER A 216 -10.25 -34.96 -11.31
C SER A 216 -9.67 -35.34 -12.67
N ARG A 217 -8.55 -34.74 -13.08
CA ARG A 217 -7.88 -35.05 -14.36
C ARG A 217 -7.05 -36.32 -14.28
N GLU A 218 -6.46 -36.62 -13.11
CA GLU A 218 -5.78 -37.91 -12.89
C GLU A 218 -6.78 -39.08 -13.02
N SER A 219 -8.01 -38.93 -12.49
CA SER A 219 -9.07 -39.94 -12.64
C SER A 219 -9.66 -40.07 -14.05
N GLU A 220 -9.52 -39.05 -14.90
CA GLU A 220 -9.99 -39.09 -16.30
C GLU A 220 -8.96 -39.71 -17.24
N ASN A 221 -7.68 -39.71 -16.84
CA ASN A 221 -6.56 -40.30 -17.59
C ASN A 221 -6.19 -41.73 -17.14
N THR A 222 -6.89 -42.30 -16.15
CA THR A 222 -6.72 -43.70 -15.68
C THR A 222 -7.87 -44.57 -16.10
#